data_AF-L9XGI7-F1
#
_entry.id   AF-L9XGI7-F1
#
_cell.length_a   1.000
_cell.length_b   1.000
_cell.length_c   1.000
_cell.angle_alpha   90.00
_cell.angle_beta   90.00
_cell.angle_gamma   90.00
#
_symmetry.space_group_name_H-M   'P 1'
#
loop_
_entity.id
_entity.type
_entity.pdbx_description
1 polymer ?
#
loop_
_entity_poly.entity_id
_entity_poly.type
_entity_poly.pdbx_seq_one_letter_code
_entity_poly.pdbx_strand_id
1 'polypeptide(L)' 'MCPMTDESEQRREIGHDEYDPVGTLALITVYFLIIALLWVFMYFVEFLGNEPTVVGTFLTVVGLA' A
#
# COMPACT_ATOMS: atom_id res chain seq x y z
N MET A 1 -28.57 -39.48 -3.55
CA MET A 1 -28.01 -38.46 -4.46
C MET A 1 -27.32 -37.43 -3.58
N CYS A 2 -25.99 -37.36 -3.55
CA CYS A 2 -25.28 -36.30 -2.81
C CYS A 2 -25.31 -35.01 -3.64
N PRO A 3 -25.50 -33.83 -3.04
CA PRO A 3 -25.39 -32.58 -3.78
C PRO A 3 -23.94 -32.41 -4.23
N MET A 4 -23.71 -32.48 -5.53
CA MET A 4 -22.52 -31.93 -6.17
C MET A 4 -22.65 -30.42 -6.00
N THR A 5 -21.89 -29.84 -5.06
CA THR A 5 -21.81 -28.38 -4.96
C THR A 5 -21.26 -27.88 -6.30
N ASP A 6 -22.08 -27.08 -6.97
CA ASP A 6 -21.75 -26.49 -8.25
C ASP A 6 -20.74 -25.38 -8.01
N GLU A 7 -19.45 -25.71 -8.09
CA GLU A 7 -18.33 -24.77 -7.97
C GLU A 7 -18.31 -23.72 -9.11
N SER A 8 -19.26 -23.76 -10.04
CA SER A 8 -19.33 -22.86 -11.20
C SER A 8 -20.10 -21.56 -10.91
N GLU A 9 -20.90 -21.52 -9.83
CA GLU A 9 -21.59 -20.30 -9.38
C GLU A 9 -20.63 -19.21 -8.86
N GLN A 10 -19.35 -19.54 -8.61
CA GLN A 10 -18.40 -18.63 -7.96
C GLN A 10 -17.70 -17.66 -8.92
N ARG A 11 -17.83 -17.81 -10.25
CA ARG A 11 -17.15 -16.95 -11.23
C ARG A 11 -18.14 -16.19 -12.12
N ARG A 12 -18.94 -15.32 -11.50
CA ARG A 12 -19.77 -14.35 -12.22
C ARG A 12 -18.86 -13.25 -12.78
N GLU A 13 -18.81 -13.08 -14.11
CA GLU A 13 -18.18 -11.91 -14.72
C GLU A 13 -18.88 -10.65 -14.19
N ILE A 14 -18.14 -9.78 -13.51
CA ILE A 14 -18.67 -8.49 -13.06
C ILE A 14 -18.77 -7.60 -14.29
N GLY A 15 -19.98 -7.16 -14.64
CA GLY A 15 -20.16 -6.17 -15.70
C GLY A 15 -19.49 -4.87 -15.29
N HIS A 16 -18.80 -4.18 -16.22
CA HIS A 16 -18.18 -2.88 -15.93
C HIS A 16 -19.18 -1.82 -15.43
N ASP A 17 -20.47 -2.03 -15.69
CA ASP A 17 -21.59 -1.21 -15.26
C ASP A 17 -21.91 -1.36 -13.76
N GLU A 18 -21.54 -2.50 -13.16
CA GLU A 18 -21.67 -2.78 -11.73
C GLU A 18 -20.42 -2.29 -10.94
N TYR A 19 -19.35 -1.92 -11.64
CA TYR A 19 -18.16 -1.34 -11.04
C TYR A 19 -18.39 0.14 -10.72
N ASP A 20 -18.39 0.48 -9.43
CA ASP A 20 -18.43 1.87 -8.97
C ASP A 20 -16.99 2.44 -8.85
N PRO A 21 -16.57 3.32 -9.79
CA PRO A 21 -15.24 3.90 -9.77
C PRO A 21 -15.03 4.84 -8.58
N VAL A 22 -16.09 5.42 -8.02
CA VAL A 22 -16.01 6.39 -6.92
C VAL A 22 -15.65 5.67 -5.62
N GLY A 23 -16.27 4.50 -5.36
CA GLY A 23 -15.95 3.68 -4.20
C GLY A 23 -14.49 3.19 -4.19
N THR A 24 -14.00 2.73 -5.34
CA THR A 24 -12.59 2.31 -5.47
C THR A 24 -11.63 3.49 -5.34
N LEU A 25 -11.95 4.63 -5.93
CA LEU A 25 -11.13 5.84 -5.84
C LEU A 25 -11.04 6.33 -4.39
N ALA A 26 -12.15 6.29 -3.64
CA ALA A 26 -12.16 6.64 -2.21
C ALA A 26 -11.23 5.72 -1.41
N LEU A 27 -11.28 4.41 -1.63
CA LEU A 27 -10.39 3.44 -0.98
C LEU A 27 -8.91 3.71 -1.29
N ILE A 28 -8.57 3.93 -2.56
CA ILE A 28 -7.21 4.25 -2.99
C ILE A 28 -6.73 5.55 -2.35
N THR A 29 -7.59 6.58 -2.33
CA THR A 29 -7.24 7.90 -1.78
C THR A 29 -6.99 7.82 -0.28
N VAL A 30 -7.88 7.15 0.47
CA VAL A 30 -7.69 6.94 1.90
C VAL A 30 -6.41 6.15 2.18
N TYR A 31 -6.16 5.09 1.41
CA TYR A 31 -4.94 4.30 1.54
C TYR A 31 -3.68 5.12 1.25
N PHE A 32 -3.69 5.92 0.19
CA PHE A 32 -2.59 6.82 -0.15
C PHE A 32 -2.32 7.84 0.96
N LEU A 33 -3.37 8.45 1.53
CA LEU A 33 -3.25 9.39 2.64
C LEU A 33 -2.64 8.74 3.89
N ILE A 34 -3.02 7.50 4.20
CA ILE A 34 -2.43 6.73 5.31
C ILE A 34 -0.94 6.51 5.07
N ILE A 35 -0.55 6.07 3.87
CA ILE A 35 0.87 5.87 3.53
C ILE A 35 1.63 7.20 3.60
N ALA A 36 1.10 8.27 3.03
CA ALA A 36 1.74 9.58 3.04
C ALA A 36 1.94 10.09 4.48
N LEU A 37 0.94 9.91 5.35
CA LEU A 37 1.03 10.24 6.77
C LEU A 37 2.10 9.41 7.48
N LEU A 38 2.12 8.09 7.27
CA LEU A 38 3.13 7.20 7.85
C LEU A 38 4.54 7.54 7.33
N TRP A 39 4.67 7.90 6.06
CA TRP A 39 5.92 8.32 5.45
C TRP A 39 6.44 9.62 6.06
N VAL A 40 5.58 10.65 6.17
CA VAL A 40 5.92 11.91 6.84
C VAL A 40 6.26 11.68 8.31
N PHE A 41 5.50 10.82 9.00
CA PHE A 41 5.76 10.46 10.40
C PHE A 41 7.12 9.79 10.56
N MET A 42 7.45 8.81 9.71
CA MET A 42 8.75 8.15 9.71
C MET A 42 9.88 9.15 9.44
N TYR A 43 9.69 10.08 8.51
CA TYR A 43 10.63 11.17 8.27
C TYR A 43 10.85 12.02 9.54
N PHE A 44 9.79 12.40 10.26
CA PHE A 44 9.96 13.13 11.51
C PHE A 44 10.72 12.32 12.57
N VAL A 45 10.44 11.02 12.70
CA VAL A 45 11.15 10.13 13.63
C VAL A 45 12.64 10.06 13.29
N GLU A 46 13.01 10.01 12.01
CA GLU A 46 14.40 9.94 11.56
C GLU A 46 15.13 11.30 11.65
N PHE A 47 14.46 12.41 11.33
CA PHE A 47 15.13 13.71 11.12
C PHE A 47 14.94 14.74 12.25
N LEU A 48 13.98 14.58 13.17
CA LEU A 48 13.84 15.47 14.35
C LEU A 48 14.53 14.95 15.62
N GLY A 49 15.04 13.71 15.60
CA GLY A 49 15.49 12.95 16.78
C GLY A 49 16.99 12.81 17.03
N ASN A 50 17.86 13.43 16.22
CA ASN A 50 19.29 13.65 16.53
C ASN A 50 20.23 12.42 16.58
N GLU A 51 20.24 11.55 15.55
CA GLU A 51 21.25 10.48 15.39
C GLU A 51 21.61 10.17 13.91
N PRO A 52 22.82 9.63 13.62
CA PRO A 52 23.32 9.45 12.24
C PRO A 52 22.45 8.49 11.44
N THR A 53 21.91 8.97 10.33
CA THR A 53 20.97 8.24 9.48
C THR A 53 21.57 6.99 8.83
N VAL A 54 20.75 5.94 8.68
CA VAL A 54 21.10 4.70 7.95
C VAL A 54 21.46 5.02 6.49
N VAL A 55 20.83 6.04 5.90
CA VAL A 55 21.17 6.53 4.56
C VAL A 55 22.48 7.32 4.54
N GLY A 56 22.76 8.15 5.56
CA GLY A 56 24.01 8.92 5.65
C GLY A 56 25.26 8.04 5.81
N THR A 57 25.14 6.99 6.61
CA THR A 57 26.23 6.00 6.81
C THR A 57 26.41 5.10 5.58
N PHE A 58 25.32 4.69 4.92
CA PHE A 58 25.41 3.85 3.72
C PHE A 58 25.98 4.61 2.50
N LEU A 59 25.57 5.88 2.29
CA LEU A 59 26.12 6.72 1.21
C LEU A 59 27.59 7.08 1.43
N THR A 60 28.01 7.29 2.68
CA THR A 60 29.43 7.55 2.98
C THR A 60 30.31 6.31 2.78
N VAL A 61 29.82 5.11 3.13
CA VAL A 61 30.55 3.85 2.92
C VAL A 61 30.68 3.48 1.44
N VAL A 62 29.63 3.71 0.62
CA VAL A 62 29.69 3.44 -0.83
C VAL A 62 30.51 4.48 -1.60
N GLY A 63 30.56 5.74 -1.14
CA GLY A 63 31.38 6.79 -1.76
C GLY A 63 32.88 6.75 -1.41
N LEU A 64 33.27 5.92 -0.45
CA LEU A 64 34.67 5.69 -0.02
C LEU A 64 35.26 4.37 -0.56
N ALA A 65 34.47 3.58 -1.31
CA ALA A 65 34.86 2.30 -1.92
C ALA A 65 35.28 2.46 -3.38
#